data_AF-A0A7X9GBV0-F1
#
_entry.id   AF-A0A7X9GBV0-F1
#
_cell.length_a   1.000
_cell.length_b   1.000
_cell.length_c   1.000
_cell.angle_alpha   90.00
_cell.angle_beta   90.00
_cell.angle_gamma   90.00
#
_symmetry.space_group_name_H-M   'P 1'
#
loop_
_entity.id
_entity.type
_entity.pdbx_description
1 polymer ?
#
loop_
_entity_poly.entity_id
_entity_poly.type
_entity_poly.pdbx_seq_one_letter_code
_entity_poly.pdbx_strand_id
1 'polypeptide(L)'
;KEDMNFLLDLQEVKQNNKNALVDIIYAKNKIVLNPYAIFDGHLTEMKESNRQLLELLWIIHQYLELKIQPNIDMIPRVHFIGGKAAPYDHIGKLIIKLTHDLKSIINSDFTIKDKLKIIFIEDLSLKTAEKVYPALDTIQSLTLPTKEGINLAGLTAMVNGAVEIGSFNDTNLLLRDYVGDENIKLFGISVKEIEKFYHTKEYNSQEIYYRNKDIRRAVDALIGKDGLLDSQLYRPLYDLLLKYNDHNFVLRDFKDYTLAMREIETEFLNSTKWSKKMLSNIALSADFSSDIVVRKYVEGLEKGGITWTGSI
;
A
#
# COMPACT_ATOMS: atom_id res chain seq x y z
N LYS A 1 -24.78 -8.11 -6.59
CA LYS A 1 -24.11 -7.04 -7.36
C LYS A 1 -25.10 -6.05 -7.98
N GLU A 2 -26.28 -6.48 -8.45
CA GLU A 2 -27.28 -5.57 -9.05
C GLU A 2 -28.35 -5.06 -8.06
N ASP A 3 -28.42 -5.63 -6.85
CA ASP A 3 -29.29 -5.10 -5.79
C ASP A 3 -28.70 -3.80 -5.21
N MET A 4 -29.33 -2.68 -5.56
CA MET A 4 -28.88 -1.35 -5.14
C MET A 4 -29.07 -1.09 -3.65
N ASN A 5 -30.08 -1.67 -3.00
CA ASN A 5 -30.30 -1.48 -1.56
C ASN A 5 -29.17 -2.15 -0.78
N PHE A 6 -28.83 -3.38 -1.17
CA PHE A 6 -27.69 -4.09 -0.57
C PHE A 6 -26.37 -3.32 -0.73
N LEU A 7 -26.13 -2.68 -1.89
CA LEU A 7 -24.93 -1.87 -2.09
C LEU A 7 -24.90 -0.61 -1.21
N LEU A 8 -26.06 0.00 -0.94
CA LEU A 8 -26.17 1.14 -0.04
C LEU A 8 -25.91 0.74 1.41
N ASP A 9 -26.51 -0.36 1.87
CA ASP A 9 -26.27 -0.90 3.22
C ASP A 9 -24.77 -1.21 3.42
N LEU A 10 -24.12 -1.76 2.38
CA LEU A 10 -22.69 -2.06 2.41
C LEU A 10 -21.82 -0.79 2.51
N GLN A 11 -22.19 0.28 1.81
CA GLN A 11 -21.53 1.59 1.94
C GLN A 11 -21.68 2.15 3.36
N GLU A 12 -22.88 2.04 3.94
CA GLU A 12 -23.15 2.52 5.29
C GLU A 12 -22.30 1.78 6.32
N VAL A 13 -22.17 0.45 6.22
CA VAL A 13 -21.29 -0.35 7.09
C VAL A 13 -19.84 0.12 6.98
N LYS A 14 -19.32 0.30 5.75
CA LYS A 14 -17.96 0.81 5.55
C LYS A 14 -17.77 2.20 6.17
N GLN A 15 -18.73 3.10 5.98
CA GLN A 15 -18.66 4.45 6.53
C GLN A 15 -18.71 4.45 8.06
N ASN A 16 -19.53 3.60 8.68
CA ASN A 16 -19.60 3.42 10.12
C ASN A 16 -18.29 2.89 10.70
N ASN A 17 -17.64 1.93 10.03
CA ASN A 17 -16.32 1.45 10.42
C ASN A 17 -15.27 2.56 10.37
N LYS A 18 -15.30 3.40 9.32
CA LYS A 18 -14.40 4.56 9.20
C LYS A 18 -14.63 5.57 10.31
N ASN A 19 -15.89 5.92 10.59
CA ASN A 19 -16.23 6.84 11.70
C ASN A 19 -15.71 6.30 13.04
N ALA A 20 -15.93 5.02 13.33
CA ALA A 20 -15.43 4.38 14.55
C ALA A 20 -13.90 4.43 14.65
N LEU A 21 -13.19 4.18 13.55
CA LEU A 21 -11.73 4.28 13.52
C LEU A 21 -11.25 5.72 13.74
N VAL A 22 -11.91 6.72 13.14
CA VAL A 22 -11.61 8.14 13.36
C VAL A 22 -11.74 8.49 14.84
N ASP A 23 -12.82 8.07 15.50
CA ASP A 23 -13.03 8.32 16.93
C ASP A 23 -11.93 7.70 17.79
N ILE A 24 -11.52 6.47 17.48
CA ILE A 24 -10.43 5.77 18.17
C ILE A 24 -9.10 6.54 18.03
N ILE A 25 -8.79 6.99 16.81
CA ILE A 25 -7.55 7.72 16.52
C ILE A 25 -7.56 9.10 17.17
N TYR A 26 -8.69 9.80 17.12
CA TYR A 26 -8.83 11.08 17.79
C TYR A 26 -8.67 10.92 19.31
N ALA A 27 -9.31 9.92 19.91
CA ALA A 27 -9.18 9.66 21.34
C ALA A 27 -7.72 9.44 21.78
N LYS A 28 -6.97 8.62 21.02
CA LYS A 28 -5.59 8.22 21.33
C LYS A 28 -4.54 9.27 20.94
N ASN A 29 -4.64 9.84 19.75
CA ASN A 29 -3.58 10.64 19.13
C ASN A 29 -3.93 12.11 18.98
N LYS A 30 -5.18 12.52 19.22
CA LYS A 30 -5.69 13.89 18.99
C LYS A 30 -5.52 14.37 17.54
N ILE A 31 -5.46 13.42 16.59
CA ILE A 31 -5.43 13.70 15.16
C ILE A 31 -6.86 13.65 14.64
N VAL A 32 -7.29 14.74 13.99
CA VAL A 32 -8.58 14.80 13.30
C VAL A 32 -8.39 14.23 11.89
N LEU A 33 -9.27 13.30 11.51
CA LEU A 33 -9.27 12.68 10.20
C LEU A 33 -10.61 12.93 9.52
N ASN A 34 -10.58 13.12 8.20
CA ASN A 34 -11.77 13.17 7.38
C ASN A 34 -12.26 11.72 7.10
N PRO A 35 -13.42 11.28 7.60
CA PRO A 35 -13.90 9.92 7.37
C PRO A 35 -14.38 9.68 5.92
N TYR A 36 -14.45 10.71 5.09
CA TYR A 36 -14.73 10.61 3.65
C TYR A 36 -13.47 10.56 2.78
N ALA A 37 -12.28 10.70 3.39
CA ALA A 37 -11.01 10.47 2.71
C ALA A 37 -10.85 8.98 2.35
N ILE A 38 -10.02 8.65 1.36
CA ILE A 38 -9.62 7.27 1.11
C ILE A 38 -8.74 6.80 2.27
N PHE A 39 -9.15 5.72 2.94
CA PHE A 39 -8.35 5.08 3.99
C PHE A 39 -7.48 4.00 3.36
N ASP A 40 -6.18 4.29 3.28
CA ASP A 40 -5.23 3.52 2.49
C ASP A 40 -4.21 2.83 3.39
N GLY A 41 -4.24 1.50 3.46
CA GLY A 41 -3.40 0.74 4.38
C GLY A 41 -2.15 0.19 3.72
N HIS A 42 -1.00 0.28 4.39
CA HIS A 42 0.20 -0.51 4.10
C HIS A 42 0.67 -1.17 5.39
N LEU A 43 0.08 -2.34 5.68
CA LEU A 43 0.14 -3.00 6.97
C LEU A 43 0.90 -4.33 6.86
N THR A 44 2.22 -4.26 6.87
CA THR A 44 3.10 -5.42 6.69
C THR A 44 4.46 -5.17 7.35
N GLU A 45 5.32 -6.18 7.41
CA GLU A 45 6.69 -6.04 7.92
C GLU A 45 7.45 -4.90 7.20
N MET A 46 8.23 -4.13 7.96
CA MET A 46 9.04 -3.03 7.43
C MET A 46 10.34 -3.59 6.91
N LYS A 47 10.39 -3.85 5.60
CA LYS A 47 11.56 -4.39 4.89
C LYS A 47 11.67 -3.77 3.50
N GLU A 48 12.88 -3.68 2.99
CA GLU A 48 13.15 -3.04 1.69
C GLU A 48 12.31 -3.62 0.55
N SER A 49 12.12 -4.95 0.52
CA SER A 49 11.36 -5.63 -0.53
C SER A 49 9.85 -5.41 -0.47
N ASN A 50 9.30 -4.96 0.66
CA ASN A 50 7.88 -4.57 0.77
C ASN A 50 7.61 -3.19 0.19
N ARG A 51 8.67 -2.44 -0.17
CA ARG A 51 8.60 -1.17 -0.90
C ARG A 51 7.69 -0.13 -0.26
N GLN A 52 7.66 -0.05 1.08
CA GLN A 52 7.12 1.14 1.76
C GLN A 52 7.82 2.42 1.29
N LEU A 53 9.10 2.34 0.90
CA LEU A 53 9.83 3.46 0.31
C LEU A 53 9.20 3.98 -1.00
N LEU A 54 8.59 3.10 -1.82
CA LEU A 54 7.86 3.51 -3.03
C LEU A 54 6.66 4.38 -2.67
N GLU A 55 5.85 3.94 -1.71
CA GLU A 55 4.71 4.71 -1.19
C GLU A 55 5.17 6.03 -0.55
N LEU A 56 6.22 6.01 0.28
CA LEU A 56 6.73 7.21 0.93
C LEU A 56 7.29 8.24 -0.06
N LEU A 57 7.96 7.81 -1.13
CA LEU A 57 8.38 8.72 -2.21
C LEU A 57 7.16 9.32 -2.93
N TRP A 58 6.10 8.53 -3.13
CA TRP A 58 4.87 9.03 -3.74
C TRP A 58 4.19 10.05 -2.82
N ILE A 59 4.11 9.78 -1.52
CA ILE A 59 3.61 10.71 -0.50
C ILE A 59 4.42 12.01 -0.50
N ILE A 60 5.75 11.95 -0.54
CA ILE A 60 6.62 13.12 -0.65
C ILE A 60 6.28 13.90 -1.92
N HIS A 61 6.18 13.22 -3.07
CA HIS A 61 5.83 13.86 -4.33
C HIS A 61 4.50 14.61 -4.24
N GLN A 62 3.45 13.95 -3.74
CA GLN A 62 2.10 14.52 -3.58
C GLN A 62 2.08 15.69 -2.60
N TYR A 63 2.78 15.58 -1.47
CA TYR A 63 2.92 16.66 -0.52
C TYR A 63 3.59 17.89 -1.17
N LEU A 64 4.67 17.70 -1.92
CA LEU A 64 5.35 18.79 -2.62
C LEU A 64 4.49 19.41 -3.72
N GLU A 65 3.67 18.63 -4.44
CA GLU A 65 2.68 19.19 -5.37
C GLU A 65 1.63 20.03 -4.63
N LEU A 66 1.15 19.58 -3.47
CA LEU A 66 0.21 20.32 -2.64
C LEU A 66 0.81 21.64 -2.11
N LYS A 67 2.12 21.69 -1.82
CA LYS A 67 2.78 22.94 -1.45
C LYS A 67 2.82 23.96 -2.59
N ILE A 68 2.95 23.49 -3.83
CA ILE A 68 2.95 24.34 -5.03
C ILE A 68 1.53 24.76 -5.39
N GLN A 69 0.58 23.82 -5.36
CA GLN A 69 -0.82 24.03 -5.71
C GLN A 69 -1.77 23.51 -4.60
N PRO A 70 -1.96 24.27 -3.51
CA PRO A 70 -2.82 23.87 -2.40
C PRO A 70 -4.29 23.65 -2.76
N ASN A 71 -4.73 24.19 -3.90
CA ASN A 71 -6.10 24.10 -4.39
C ASN A 71 -6.30 23.02 -5.47
N ILE A 72 -5.30 22.14 -5.70
CA ILE A 72 -5.48 21.03 -6.64
C ILE A 72 -6.71 20.20 -6.26
N ASP A 73 -7.54 19.87 -7.23
CA ASP A 73 -8.71 19.04 -6.99
C ASP A 73 -8.24 17.58 -6.86
N MET A 74 -8.31 17.05 -5.63
CA MET A 74 -7.93 15.68 -5.33
C MET A 74 -8.76 15.16 -4.17
N ILE A 75 -8.95 13.85 -4.15
CA ILE A 75 -9.64 13.18 -3.06
C ILE A 75 -8.69 13.11 -1.87
N PRO A 76 -9.11 13.58 -0.68
CA PRO A 76 -8.29 13.45 0.51
C PRO A 76 -7.93 11.98 0.78
N ARG A 77 -6.69 11.73 1.23
CA ARG A 77 -6.20 10.38 1.53
C ARG A 77 -5.52 10.33 2.90
N VAL A 78 -5.82 9.27 3.65
CA VAL A 78 -5.19 8.95 4.92
C VAL A 78 -4.41 7.65 4.76
N HIS A 79 -3.08 7.73 4.87
CA HIS A 79 -2.20 6.57 4.79
C HIS A 79 -2.03 5.92 6.17
N PHE A 80 -2.47 4.69 6.31
CA PHE A 80 -2.29 3.84 7.48
C PHE A 80 -1.09 2.92 7.26
N ILE A 81 0.09 3.40 7.64
CA ILE A 81 1.34 2.66 7.48
C ILE A 81 1.67 1.96 8.80
N GLY A 82 1.92 0.66 8.78
CA GLY A 82 2.10 -0.12 10.00
C GLY A 82 2.95 -1.36 9.78
N GLY A 83 3.76 -1.69 10.77
CA GLY A 83 4.71 -2.80 10.67
C GLY A 83 5.82 -2.73 11.70
N LYS A 84 6.61 -3.81 11.79
CA LYS A 84 7.83 -3.87 12.59
C LYS A 84 9.01 -4.14 11.65
N ALA A 85 10.17 -3.59 11.97
CA ALA A 85 11.43 -3.95 11.34
C ALA A 85 12.18 -4.91 12.27
N ALA A 86 12.91 -5.87 11.69
CA ALA A 86 13.77 -6.75 12.48
C ALA A 86 14.82 -5.94 13.27
N PRO A 87 15.31 -6.42 14.43
CA PRO A 87 16.26 -5.66 15.26
C PRO A 87 17.54 -5.23 14.54
N TYR A 88 17.98 -6.00 13.54
CA TYR A 88 19.18 -5.73 12.73
C TYR A 88 18.87 -5.05 11.38
N ASP A 89 17.59 -4.88 11.02
CA ASP A 89 17.21 -4.26 9.76
C ASP A 89 17.28 -2.73 9.88
N HIS A 90 18.46 -2.20 9.59
CA HIS A 90 18.73 -0.77 9.59
C HIS A 90 17.88 -0.01 8.57
N ILE A 91 17.62 -0.58 7.39
CA ILE A 91 16.83 0.07 6.35
C ILE A 91 15.35 0.10 6.75
N GLY A 92 14.81 -1.01 7.23
CA GLY A 92 13.44 -1.06 7.76
C GLY A 92 13.22 -0.05 8.90
N LYS A 93 14.16 0.06 9.83
CA LYS A 93 14.12 1.09 10.90
C LYS A 93 14.19 2.51 10.36
N LEU A 94 14.99 2.74 9.33
CA LEU A 94 15.11 4.06 8.69
C LEU A 94 13.84 4.44 7.93
N ILE A 95 13.16 3.48 7.30
CA ILE A 95 11.83 3.64 6.69
C ILE A 95 10.79 4.00 7.77
N ILE A 96 10.77 3.29 8.91
CA ILE A 96 9.89 3.66 10.04
C ILE A 96 10.14 5.09 10.48
N LYS A 97 11.42 5.48 10.67
CA LYS A 97 11.80 6.84 11.05
C LYS A 97 11.36 7.87 10.01
N LEU A 98 11.52 7.58 8.71
CA LEU A 98 11.05 8.43 7.63
C LEU A 98 9.53 8.63 7.70
N THR A 99 8.76 7.54 7.91
CA THR A 99 7.31 7.62 8.05
C THR A 99 6.90 8.49 9.24
N HIS A 100 7.57 8.37 10.39
CA HIS A 100 7.30 9.21 11.56
C HIS A 100 7.56 10.70 11.31
N ASP A 101 8.65 11.04 10.62
CA ASP A 101 9.01 12.43 10.36
C ASP A 101 8.08 13.04 9.30
N LEU A 102 7.79 12.32 8.22
CA LEU A 102 6.78 12.72 7.24
C LEU A 102 5.39 12.88 7.88
N LYS A 103 4.98 11.96 8.75
CA LYS A 103 3.74 12.09 9.53
C LYS A 103 3.72 13.40 10.32
N SER A 104 4.81 13.71 11.04
CA SER A 104 4.89 14.92 11.85
C SER A 104 4.74 16.18 10.99
N ILE A 105 5.43 16.22 9.85
CA ILE A 105 5.41 17.35 8.93
C ILE A 105 4.04 17.50 8.27
N ILE A 106 3.56 16.44 7.61
CA ILE A 106 2.33 16.48 6.80
C ILE A 106 1.10 16.71 7.68
N ASN A 107 0.99 16.04 8.83
CA ASN A 107 -0.21 16.16 9.65
C ASN A 107 -0.33 17.54 10.34
N SER A 108 0.78 18.25 10.52
CA SER A 108 0.79 19.60 11.12
C SER A 108 0.70 20.73 10.08
N ASP A 109 0.82 20.43 8.79
CA ASP A 109 0.72 21.42 7.73
C ASP A 109 -0.75 21.73 7.40
N PHE A 110 -1.27 22.85 7.91
CA PHE A 110 -2.61 23.33 7.60
C PHE A 110 -2.76 23.86 6.17
N THR A 111 -1.64 24.18 5.48
CA THR A 111 -1.68 24.77 4.14
C THR A 111 -2.16 23.78 3.08
N ILE A 112 -2.02 22.47 3.33
CA ILE A 112 -2.48 21.40 2.44
C ILE A 112 -3.95 21.00 2.66
N LYS A 113 -4.68 21.69 3.56
CA LYS A 113 -6.14 21.58 3.74
C LYS A 113 -6.64 20.15 3.99
N ASP A 114 -5.93 19.39 4.83
CA ASP A 114 -6.26 18.00 5.22
C ASP A 114 -6.40 17.00 4.05
N LYS A 115 -5.82 17.31 2.88
CA LYS A 115 -5.84 16.42 1.71
C LYS A 115 -4.94 15.20 1.84
N LEU A 116 -3.94 15.27 2.70
CA LEU A 116 -3.00 14.18 2.94
C LEU A 116 -2.76 14.07 4.45
N LYS A 117 -2.90 12.85 4.98
CA LYS A 117 -2.55 12.50 6.36
C LYS A 117 -1.83 11.17 6.41
N ILE A 118 -0.97 11.00 7.42
CA ILE A 118 -0.31 9.72 7.71
C ILE A 118 -0.62 9.31 9.15
N ILE A 119 -1.08 8.09 9.33
CA ILE A 119 -1.22 7.44 10.62
C ILE A 119 -0.26 6.26 10.65
N PHE A 120 0.72 6.33 11.56
CA PHE A 120 1.58 5.18 11.82
C PHE A 120 0.91 4.27 12.85
N ILE A 121 0.63 3.03 12.46
CA ILE A 121 0.06 2.01 13.34
C ILE A 121 1.18 1.32 14.11
N GLU A 122 1.43 1.84 15.30
CA GLU A 122 2.33 1.22 16.28
C GLU A 122 1.75 -0.11 16.75
N ASP A 123 2.57 -1.16 16.73
CA ASP A 123 2.20 -2.50 17.19
C ASP A 123 0.89 -3.00 16.57
N LEU A 124 0.99 -3.45 15.31
CA LEU A 124 -0.08 -4.12 14.55
C LEU A 124 -0.42 -5.48 15.18
N SER A 125 -0.95 -5.43 16.40
CA SER A 125 -1.54 -6.54 17.13
C SER A 125 -2.91 -6.88 16.54
N LEU A 126 -3.42 -8.08 16.84
CA LEU A 126 -4.76 -8.50 16.43
C LEU A 126 -5.84 -7.48 16.84
N LYS A 127 -5.76 -6.95 18.07
CA LYS A 127 -6.70 -5.95 18.58
C LYS A 127 -6.68 -4.63 17.81
N THR A 128 -5.52 -4.24 17.29
CA THR A 128 -5.41 -3.06 16.44
C THR A 128 -5.93 -3.37 15.03
N ALA A 129 -5.53 -4.51 14.49
CA ALA A 129 -5.95 -5.00 13.17
C ALA A 129 -7.48 -5.08 13.04
N GLU A 130 -8.18 -5.64 14.04
CA GLU A 130 -9.65 -5.74 14.11
C GLU A 130 -10.37 -4.40 13.94
N LYS A 131 -9.70 -3.29 14.29
CA LYS A 131 -10.27 -1.94 14.19
C LYS A 131 -9.90 -1.26 12.88
N VAL A 132 -8.72 -1.56 12.34
CA VAL A 132 -8.18 -0.88 11.16
C VAL A 132 -8.70 -1.51 9.88
N TYR A 133 -8.59 -2.83 9.70
CA TYR A 133 -8.94 -3.50 8.45
C TYR A 133 -10.39 -3.25 7.98
N PRO A 134 -11.42 -3.28 8.86
CA PRO A 134 -12.80 -3.01 8.43
C PRO A 134 -13.03 -1.61 7.87
N ALA A 135 -12.17 -0.65 8.24
CA ALA A 135 -12.26 0.75 7.83
C ALA A 135 -11.42 1.09 6.58
N LEU A 136 -10.54 0.20 6.13
CA LEU A 136 -9.72 0.44 4.94
C LEU A 136 -10.58 0.42 3.67
N ASP A 137 -10.32 1.38 2.79
CA ASP A 137 -10.83 1.43 1.42
C ASP A 137 -9.84 0.74 0.47
N THR A 138 -8.54 0.93 0.68
CA THR A 138 -7.48 0.31 -0.11
C THR A 138 -6.41 -0.34 0.75
N ILE A 139 -5.73 -1.34 0.19
CA ILE A 139 -4.58 -2.02 0.81
C ILE A 139 -3.43 -2.09 -0.18
N GLN A 140 -2.24 -1.72 0.27
CA GLN A 140 -1.00 -1.70 -0.49
C GLN A 140 -0.32 -3.08 -0.36
N SER A 141 -0.19 -3.79 -1.48
CA SER A 141 0.49 -5.08 -1.61
C SER A 141 1.70 -4.94 -2.54
N LEU A 142 2.67 -4.14 -2.10
CA LEU A 142 3.75 -3.64 -2.96
C LEU A 142 4.99 -4.52 -2.95
N THR A 143 4.99 -5.72 -2.38
CA THR A 143 6.18 -6.58 -2.34
C THR A 143 6.77 -6.79 -3.74
N LEU A 144 8.10 -6.68 -3.90
CA LEU A 144 8.74 -6.93 -5.20
C LEU A 144 8.33 -8.32 -5.75
N PRO A 145 7.89 -8.44 -7.01
CA PRO A 145 7.38 -9.71 -7.57
C PRO A 145 8.26 -10.94 -7.40
N THR A 146 9.59 -10.79 -7.46
CA THR A 146 10.53 -11.92 -7.28
C THR A 146 10.78 -12.29 -5.81
N LYS A 147 10.10 -11.67 -4.85
CA LYS A 147 10.30 -11.91 -3.42
C LYS A 147 9.10 -12.68 -2.89
N GLU A 148 9.38 -13.82 -2.27
CA GLU A 148 8.37 -14.63 -1.62
C GLU A 148 7.74 -13.88 -0.44
N GLY A 149 6.44 -14.08 -0.28
CA GLY A 149 5.68 -13.56 0.84
C GLY A 149 4.19 -13.63 0.56
N ILE A 150 3.50 -14.57 1.20
CA ILE A 150 2.04 -14.60 1.18
C ILE A 150 1.54 -13.36 1.91
N ASN A 151 0.88 -12.46 1.17
CA ASN A 151 0.33 -11.25 1.75
C ASN A 151 -1.07 -11.50 2.36
N LEU A 152 -1.10 -12.15 3.53
CA LEU A 152 -2.34 -12.36 4.27
C LEU A 152 -3.01 -11.04 4.71
N ALA A 153 -2.24 -9.97 4.88
CA ALA A 153 -2.78 -8.65 5.19
C ALA A 153 -3.61 -8.10 4.01
N GLY A 154 -3.15 -8.30 2.77
CA GLY A 154 -3.90 -8.02 1.55
C GLY A 154 -5.25 -8.72 1.53
N LEU A 155 -5.23 -10.06 1.64
CA LEU A 155 -6.45 -10.88 1.71
C LEU A 155 -7.37 -10.44 2.85
N THR A 156 -6.84 -10.19 4.06
CA THR A 156 -7.63 -9.76 5.23
C THR A 156 -8.35 -8.43 4.97
N ALA A 157 -7.68 -7.48 4.31
CA ALA A 157 -8.29 -6.23 3.93
C ALA A 157 -9.36 -6.42 2.84
N MET A 158 -9.07 -7.25 1.84
CA MET A 158 -10.00 -7.54 0.74
C MET A 158 -11.29 -8.21 1.24
N VAL A 159 -11.21 -9.19 2.14
CA VAL A 159 -12.43 -9.79 2.74
C VAL A 159 -13.21 -8.82 3.62
N ASN A 160 -12.58 -7.74 4.07
CA ASN A 160 -13.23 -6.60 4.74
C ASN A 160 -13.67 -5.50 3.76
N GLY A 161 -13.55 -5.75 2.45
CA GLY A 161 -14.05 -4.86 1.40
C GLY A 161 -13.07 -3.82 0.88
N ALA A 162 -11.79 -3.89 1.25
CA ALA A 162 -10.77 -3.04 0.64
C ALA A 162 -10.43 -3.49 -0.79
N VAL A 163 -10.05 -2.55 -1.65
CA VAL A 163 -9.47 -2.85 -2.97
C VAL A 163 -7.96 -2.88 -2.86
N GLU A 164 -7.35 -3.98 -3.28
CA GLU A 164 -5.90 -4.12 -3.26
C GLU A 164 -5.23 -3.37 -4.43
N ILE A 165 -4.14 -2.66 -4.11
CA ILE A 165 -3.22 -2.03 -5.06
C ILE A 165 -1.90 -2.79 -4.93
N GLY A 166 -1.59 -3.59 -5.93
CA GLY A 166 -0.58 -4.64 -5.82
C GLY A 166 0.40 -4.69 -6.98
N SER A 167 1.56 -5.27 -6.73
CA SER A 167 2.48 -5.69 -7.79
C SER A 167 2.05 -6.99 -8.46
N PHE A 168 2.63 -7.33 -9.61
CA PHE A 168 2.47 -8.64 -10.26
C PHE A 168 3.24 -9.79 -9.56
N ASN A 169 3.05 -9.95 -8.25
CA ASN A 169 3.55 -11.11 -7.49
C ASN A 169 2.52 -12.26 -7.50
N ASP A 170 2.94 -13.47 -7.16
CA ASP A 170 2.11 -14.67 -7.26
C ASP A 170 0.83 -14.60 -6.42
N THR A 171 0.91 -14.09 -5.18
CA THR A 171 -0.27 -13.95 -4.31
C THR A 171 -1.29 -12.98 -4.91
N ASN A 172 -0.85 -11.83 -5.42
CA ASN A 172 -1.75 -10.83 -5.99
C ASN A 172 -2.36 -11.32 -7.31
N LEU A 173 -1.58 -12.05 -8.13
CA LEU A 173 -2.07 -12.70 -9.35
C LEU A 173 -3.12 -13.77 -9.03
N LEU A 174 -2.89 -14.58 -7.99
CA LEU A 174 -3.87 -15.56 -7.51
C LEU A 174 -5.17 -14.85 -7.08
N LEU A 175 -5.08 -13.82 -6.23
CA LEU A 175 -6.26 -13.09 -5.77
C LEU A 175 -7.03 -12.46 -6.93
N ARG A 176 -6.32 -11.90 -7.92
CA ARG A 176 -6.91 -11.39 -9.16
C ARG A 176 -7.68 -12.46 -9.92
N ASP A 177 -7.17 -13.68 -10.00
CA ASP A 177 -7.88 -14.77 -10.71
C ASP A 177 -9.21 -15.14 -10.02
N TYR A 178 -9.34 -14.91 -8.71
CA TYR A 178 -10.60 -15.07 -7.98
C TYR A 178 -11.53 -13.86 -8.09
N VAL A 179 -11.02 -12.64 -7.91
CA VAL A 179 -11.87 -11.43 -7.90
C VAL A 179 -12.16 -10.87 -9.29
N GLY A 180 -11.33 -11.15 -10.29
CA GLY A 180 -11.36 -10.53 -11.62
C GLY A 180 -10.53 -9.26 -11.72
N ASP A 181 -10.02 -8.97 -12.93
CA ASP A 181 -9.13 -7.83 -13.23
C ASP A 181 -9.72 -6.47 -12.82
N GLU A 182 -11.04 -6.34 -12.84
CA GLU A 182 -11.70 -5.10 -12.47
C GLU A 182 -11.83 -4.88 -10.96
N ASN A 183 -11.47 -5.84 -10.11
CA ASN A 183 -11.72 -5.77 -8.65
C ASN A 183 -10.42 -5.67 -7.82
N ILE A 184 -9.25 -5.66 -8.48
CA ILE A 184 -7.92 -5.46 -7.90
C ILE A 184 -7.11 -4.60 -8.86
N LYS A 185 -6.22 -3.74 -8.36
CA LYS A 185 -5.36 -2.89 -9.21
C LYS A 185 -3.93 -3.40 -9.18
N LEU A 186 -3.51 -4.12 -10.22
CA LEU A 186 -2.12 -4.53 -10.38
C LEU A 186 -1.32 -3.53 -11.24
N PHE A 187 -0.05 -3.31 -10.89
CA PHE A 187 0.84 -2.41 -11.61
C PHE A 187 2.31 -2.85 -11.55
N GLY A 188 3.14 -2.17 -12.33
CA GLY A 188 4.60 -2.23 -12.19
C GLY A 188 5.23 -3.38 -12.97
N ILE A 189 6.43 -3.76 -12.53
CA ILE A 189 7.30 -4.68 -13.26
C ILE A 189 6.83 -6.13 -13.09
N SER A 190 6.98 -6.96 -14.13
CA SER A 190 6.75 -8.39 -14.03
C SER A 190 7.99 -9.15 -13.53
N VAL A 191 7.78 -10.36 -12.99
CA VAL A 191 8.85 -11.29 -12.61
C VAL A 191 9.86 -11.49 -13.75
N LYS A 192 9.37 -11.74 -14.97
CA LYS A 192 10.21 -11.96 -16.16
C LYS A 192 11.10 -10.76 -16.50
N GLU A 193 10.57 -9.54 -16.38
CA GLU A 193 11.36 -8.33 -16.62
C GLU A 193 12.41 -8.12 -15.52
N ILE A 194 12.08 -8.38 -14.26
CA ILE A 194 13.04 -8.31 -13.15
C ILE A 194 14.19 -9.28 -13.39
N GLU A 195 13.88 -10.55 -13.68
CA GLU A 195 14.88 -11.58 -13.95
C GLU A 195 15.80 -11.15 -15.10
N LYS A 196 15.21 -10.65 -16.20
CA LYS A 196 15.98 -10.10 -17.31
C LYS A 196 16.95 -9.02 -16.83
N PHE A 197 16.49 -8.02 -16.09
CA PHE A 197 17.35 -6.94 -15.61
C PHE A 197 18.44 -7.42 -14.65
N TYR A 198 18.15 -8.39 -13.79
CA TYR A 198 19.17 -8.98 -12.92
C TYR A 198 20.24 -9.74 -13.69
N HIS A 199 19.87 -10.41 -14.78
CA HIS A 199 20.79 -11.15 -15.65
C HIS A 199 21.60 -10.23 -16.56
N THR A 200 20.96 -9.28 -17.23
CA THR A 200 21.61 -8.41 -18.23
C THR A 200 22.34 -7.22 -17.62
N LYS A 201 22.01 -6.84 -16.38
CA LYS A 201 22.47 -5.61 -15.72
C LYS A 201 22.13 -4.32 -16.51
N GLU A 202 21.12 -4.37 -17.38
CA GLU A 202 20.68 -3.23 -18.18
C GLU A 202 19.92 -2.17 -17.38
N TYR A 203 19.45 -2.49 -16.16
CA TYR A 203 18.74 -1.53 -15.32
C TYR A 203 19.67 -0.43 -14.80
N ASN A 204 19.28 0.83 -15.01
CA ASN A 204 19.99 2.00 -14.50
C ASN A 204 19.03 2.99 -13.81
N SER A 205 19.01 2.93 -12.48
CA SER A 205 18.22 3.81 -11.62
C SER A 205 18.55 5.30 -11.78
N GLN A 206 19.81 5.64 -12.05
CA GLN A 206 20.24 7.04 -12.21
C GLN A 206 19.65 7.66 -13.47
N GLU A 207 19.54 6.88 -14.54
CA GLU A 207 18.90 7.33 -15.78
C GLU A 207 17.42 7.70 -15.54
N ILE A 208 16.70 6.87 -14.78
CA ILE A 208 15.31 7.14 -14.39
C ILE A 208 15.22 8.41 -13.57
N TYR A 209 16.10 8.56 -12.57
CA TYR A 209 16.19 9.73 -11.73
C TYR A 209 16.46 11.02 -12.54
N TYR A 210 17.40 11.01 -13.50
CA TYR A 210 17.69 12.22 -14.27
C TYR A 210 16.62 12.57 -15.30
N ARG A 211 15.93 11.57 -15.88
CA ARG A 211 14.89 11.77 -16.90
C ARG A 211 13.54 12.17 -16.32
N ASN A 212 13.22 11.79 -15.08
CA ASN A 212 11.94 12.09 -14.47
C ASN A 212 12.08 13.12 -13.35
N LYS A 213 11.56 14.34 -13.59
CA LYS A 213 11.61 15.45 -12.63
C LYS A 213 10.87 15.17 -11.32
N ASP A 214 9.80 14.37 -11.37
CA ASP A 214 8.93 14.08 -10.24
C ASP A 214 9.63 13.11 -9.29
N ILE A 215 10.24 12.05 -9.86
CA ILE A 215 11.13 11.14 -9.14
C ILE A 215 12.31 11.90 -8.56
N ARG A 216 12.99 12.73 -9.37
CA ARG A 216 14.14 13.49 -8.91
C ARG A 216 13.82 14.33 -7.69
N ARG A 217 12.70 15.06 -7.73
CA ARG A 217 12.28 15.92 -6.62
C ARG A 217 12.00 15.12 -5.34
N ALA A 218 11.28 13.99 -5.45
CA ALA A 218 10.98 13.15 -4.29
C ALA A 218 12.24 12.49 -3.69
N VAL A 219 13.16 12.02 -4.53
CA VAL A 219 14.43 11.44 -4.10
C VAL A 219 15.36 12.49 -3.48
N ASP A 220 15.40 13.70 -4.06
CA ASP A 220 16.18 14.82 -3.55
C ASP A 220 15.70 15.31 -2.16
N ALA A 221 14.41 15.17 -1.86
CA ALA A 221 13.87 15.47 -0.54
C ALA A 221 14.49 14.59 0.57
N LEU A 222 14.86 13.33 0.26
CA LEU A 222 15.53 12.44 1.22
C LEU A 222 16.86 13.02 1.71
N ILE A 223 17.52 13.84 0.90
CA ILE A 223 18.77 14.53 1.26
C ILE A 223 18.55 16.01 1.57
N GLY A 224 17.32 16.40 1.89
CA GLY A 224 16.97 17.72 2.43
C GLY A 224 17.12 18.88 1.44
N LYS A 225 17.20 18.63 0.13
CA LYS A 225 17.37 19.69 -0.88
C LYS A 225 16.21 20.68 -0.94
N ASP A 226 15.02 20.25 -0.55
CA ASP A 226 13.80 21.04 -0.46
C ASP A 226 13.57 21.63 0.94
N GLY A 227 14.45 21.32 1.91
CA GLY A 227 14.32 21.71 3.31
C GLY A 227 13.27 20.91 4.09
N LEU A 228 12.72 19.82 3.51
CA LEU A 228 11.67 19.02 4.14
C LEU A 228 12.21 18.11 5.25
N LEU A 229 13.34 17.46 4.99
CA LEU A 229 13.94 16.42 5.82
C LEU A 229 15.38 16.78 6.19
N ASP A 230 15.90 16.15 7.25
CA ASP A 230 17.32 16.24 7.59
C ASP A 230 18.19 15.59 6.50
N SER A 231 19.06 16.41 5.90
CA SER A 231 19.88 16.04 4.75
C SER A 231 20.81 14.84 4.93
N GLN A 232 21.21 14.48 6.15
CA GLN A 232 22.16 13.38 6.38
C GLN A 232 21.48 12.09 6.83
N LEU A 233 20.34 12.18 7.53
CA LEU A 233 19.72 11.01 8.16
C LEU A 233 19.26 9.96 7.14
N TYR A 234 18.65 10.39 6.03
CA TYR A 234 18.11 9.47 5.01
C TYR A 234 19.02 9.28 3.81
N ARG A 235 20.27 9.74 3.88
CA ARG A 235 21.28 9.48 2.86
C ARG A 235 21.43 7.99 2.51
N PRO A 236 21.33 7.03 3.45
CA PRO A 236 21.35 5.61 3.11
C PRO A 236 20.21 5.18 2.16
N LEU A 237 19.01 5.76 2.28
CA LEU A 237 17.89 5.47 1.37
C LEU A 237 18.14 6.08 -0.02
N TYR A 238 18.67 7.30 -0.08
CA TYR A 238 19.09 7.92 -1.34
C TYR A 238 20.19 7.09 -2.05
N ASP A 239 21.20 6.66 -1.30
CA ASP A 239 22.28 5.83 -1.84
C ASP A 239 21.77 4.46 -2.29
N LEU A 240 20.82 3.85 -1.58
CA LEU A 240 20.15 2.61 -2.01
C LEU A 240 19.55 2.75 -3.41
N LEU A 241 18.86 3.88 -3.64
CA LEU A 241 18.19 4.15 -4.91
C LEU A 241 19.16 4.47 -6.05
N LEU A 242 20.27 5.18 -5.79
CA LEU A 242 21.12 5.71 -6.88
C LEU A 242 22.53 5.13 -6.93
N LYS A 243 23.17 4.94 -5.77
CA LYS A 243 24.53 4.39 -5.67
C LYS A 243 24.52 2.88 -5.78
N TYR A 244 23.54 2.23 -5.15
CA TYR A 244 23.36 0.76 -5.17
C TYR A 244 22.32 0.30 -6.18
N ASN A 245 21.96 1.19 -7.10
CA ASN A 245 21.16 0.93 -8.28
C ASN A 245 19.77 0.35 -8.03
N ASP A 246 19.09 0.78 -6.96
CA ASP A 246 17.67 0.50 -6.70
C ASP A 246 17.29 -0.98 -6.93
N HIS A 247 17.88 -1.87 -6.14
CA HIS A 247 17.73 -3.31 -6.32
C HIS A 247 16.27 -3.78 -6.29
N ASN A 248 15.38 -3.05 -5.61
CA ASN A 248 13.96 -3.38 -5.52
C ASN A 248 13.08 -2.57 -6.49
N PHE A 249 13.63 -1.98 -7.54
CA PHE A 249 12.89 -1.33 -8.63
C PHE A 249 11.87 -0.27 -8.16
N VAL A 250 12.17 0.42 -7.06
CA VAL A 250 11.35 1.50 -6.50
C VAL A 250 11.21 2.65 -7.50
N LEU A 251 12.31 3.09 -8.13
CA LEU A 251 12.28 4.19 -9.09
C LEU A 251 11.63 3.75 -10.41
N ARG A 252 11.86 2.51 -10.83
CA ARG A 252 11.23 1.92 -12.02
C ARG A 252 9.71 1.95 -11.91
N ASP A 253 9.17 1.48 -10.78
CA ASP A 253 7.73 1.34 -10.60
C ASP A 253 7.03 2.63 -10.16
N PHE A 254 7.77 3.69 -9.80
CA PHE A 254 7.19 4.95 -9.32
C PHE A 254 6.13 5.54 -10.24
N LYS A 255 6.37 5.53 -11.56
CA LYS A 255 5.43 6.08 -12.53
C LYS A 255 4.17 5.22 -12.64
N ASP A 256 4.33 3.91 -12.74
CA ASP A 256 3.21 2.96 -12.85
C ASP A 256 2.36 2.98 -11.57
N TYR A 257 3.02 3.09 -10.41
CA TYR A 257 2.35 3.28 -9.12
C TYR A 257 1.55 4.57 -9.08
N THR A 258 2.14 5.69 -9.52
CA THR A 258 1.45 6.99 -9.58
C THR A 258 0.20 6.93 -10.46
N LEU A 259 0.27 6.21 -11.60
CA LEU A 259 -0.88 6.01 -12.47
C LEU A 259 -1.96 5.15 -11.80
N ALA A 260 -1.59 4.03 -11.19
CA ALA A 260 -2.50 3.16 -10.47
C ALA A 260 -3.25 3.91 -9.34
N MET A 261 -2.53 4.75 -8.58
CA MET A 261 -3.12 5.57 -7.52
C MET A 261 -4.16 6.57 -8.07
N ARG A 262 -3.88 7.22 -9.21
CA ARG A 262 -4.83 8.14 -9.87
C ARG A 262 -6.08 7.43 -10.41
N GLU A 263 -5.90 6.23 -10.96
CA GLU A 263 -7.03 5.41 -11.42
C GLU A 263 -7.94 5.01 -10.25
N ILE A 264 -7.35 4.63 -9.12
CA ILE A 264 -8.10 4.32 -7.88
C ILE A 264 -8.88 5.55 -7.40
N GLU A 265 -8.27 6.73 -7.39
CA GLU A 265 -8.97 7.98 -7.03
C GLU A 265 -10.18 8.21 -7.94
N THR A 266 -9.99 8.05 -9.25
CA THR A 266 -11.08 8.22 -10.23
C THR A 266 -12.20 7.19 -10.02
N GLU A 267 -11.84 5.93 -9.74
CA GLU A 267 -12.80 4.86 -9.50
C GLU A 267 -13.57 5.04 -8.18
N PHE A 268 -12.91 5.56 -7.14
CA PHE A 268 -13.51 5.83 -5.83
C PHE A 268 -14.66 6.84 -5.89
N LEU A 269 -14.60 7.81 -6.82
CA LEU A 269 -15.69 8.78 -7.03
C LEU A 269 -16.99 8.13 -7.53
N ASN A 270 -16.91 6.95 -8.15
CA ASN A 270 -18.09 6.22 -8.58
C ASN A 270 -18.52 5.23 -7.48
N SER A 271 -19.32 5.71 -6.53
CA SER A 271 -19.75 4.94 -5.35
C SER A 271 -20.36 3.59 -5.70
N THR A 272 -21.20 3.50 -6.75
CA THR A 272 -21.82 2.25 -7.19
C THR A 272 -20.78 1.27 -7.72
N LYS A 273 -19.86 1.70 -8.60
CA LYS A 273 -18.79 0.82 -9.10
C LYS A 273 -17.86 0.38 -7.97
N TRP A 274 -17.50 1.30 -7.08
CA TRP A 274 -16.67 1.01 -5.91
C TRP A 274 -17.33 -0.04 -5.00
N SER A 275 -18.64 0.07 -4.77
CA SER A 275 -19.38 -0.89 -3.93
C SER A 275 -19.47 -2.26 -4.57
N LYS A 276 -19.60 -2.33 -5.90
CA LYS A 276 -19.53 -3.61 -6.62
C LYS A 276 -18.15 -4.26 -6.47
N LYS A 277 -17.06 -3.47 -6.52
CA LYS A 277 -15.69 -3.96 -6.25
C LYS A 277 -15.53 -4.46 -4.83
N MET A 278 -15.95 -3.67 -3.86
CA MET A 278 -15.95 -4.04 -2.44
C MET A 278 -16.68 -5.37 -2.21
N LEU A 279 -17.86 -5.55 -2.80
CA LEU A 279 -18.61 -6.80 -2.70
C LEU A 279 -17.89 -7.99 -3.35
N SER A 280 -17.25 -7.81 -4.52
CA SER A 280 -16.44 -8.86 -5.14
C SER A 280 -15.29 -9.30 -4.23
N ASN A 281 -14.64 -8.35 -3.57
CA ASN A 281 -13.53 -8.63 -2.66
C ASN A 281 -14.00 -9.34 -1.39
N ILE A 282 -15.13 -8.93 -0.81
CA ILE A 282 -15.74 -9.63 0.35
C ILE A 282 -16.03 -11.09 0.02
N ALA A 283 -16.48 -11.38 -1.20
CA ALA A 283 -16.82 -12.74 -1.62
C ALA A 283 -15.62 -13.72 -1.55
N LEU A 284 -14.37 -13.23 -1.51
CA LEU A 284 -13.18 -14.07 -1.27
C LEU A 284 -13.26 -14.87 0.03
N SER A 285 -14.02 -14.41 1.03
CA SER A 285 -14.22 -15.17 2.27
C SER A 285 -14.80 -16.56 2.01
N ALA A 286 -15.54 -16.74 0.91
CA ALA A 286 -16.11 -18.01 0.51
C ALA A 286 -15.07 -19.01 -0.04
N ASP A 287 -13.91 -18.55 -0.48
CA ASP A 287 -12.85 -19.41 -1.05
C ASP A 287 -11.67 -19.58 -0.09
N PHE A 288 -11.39 -18.54 0.70
CA PHE A 288 -10.21 -18.44 1.56
C PHE A 288 -10.52 -18.57 3.06
N SER A 289 -11.74 -19.00 3.43
CA SER A 289 -12.04 -19.37 4.81
C SER A 289 -11.10 -20.49 5.29
N SER A 290 -10.63 -20.39 6.53
CA SER A 290 -9.76 -21.40 7.16
C SER A 290 -10.37 -22.80 7.07
N ASP A 291 -11.69 -22.92 7.21
CA ASP A 291 -12.38 -24.21 7.17
C ASP A 291 -12.25 -24.88 5.79
N ILE A 292 -12.25 -24.08 4.72
CA ILE A 292 -12.13 -24.56 3.34
C ILE A 292 -10.70 -24.92 3.04
N VAL A 293 -9.74 -24.08 3.45
CA VAL A 293 -8.32 -24.33 3.27
C VAL A 293 -7.91 -25.60 4.01
N VAL A 294 -8.32 -25.77 5.27
CA VAL A 294 -8.05 -26.97 6.07
C VAL A 294 -8.69 -28.21 5.44
N ARG A 295 -9.95 -28.11 4.97
CA ARG A 295 -10.61 -29.23 4.29
C ARG A 295 -9.87 -29.66 3.03
N LYS A 296 -9.52 -28.70 2.15
CA LYS A 296 -8.73 -28.98 0.92
C LYS A 296 -7.39 -29.62 1.25
N TYR A 297 -6.74 -29.17 2.34
CA TYR A 297 -5.48 -29.74 2.80
C TYR A 297 -5.64 -31.20 3.25
N VAL A 298 -6.65 -31.49 4.09
CA VAL A 298 -6.94 -32.86 4.56
C VAL A 298 -7.29 -33.79 3.40
N GLU A 299 -8.18 -33.37 2.50
CA GLU A 299 -8.54 -34.15 1.31
C GLU A 299 -7.33 -34.42 0.41
N GLY A 300 -6.39 -33.47 0.31
CA GLY A 300 -5.13 -33.64 -0.40
C GLY A 300 -4.19 -34.66 0.25
N LEU A 301 -4.15 -34.71 1.58
CA LEU A 301 -3.37 -35.71 2.32
C LEU A 301 -3.97 -37.12 2.18
N GLU A 302 -5.29 -37.25 2.31
CA GLU A 302 -6.00 -38.53 2.29
C GLU A 302 -5.97 -39.23 0.91
N LYS A 303 -5.86 -38.45 -0.18
CA LYS A 303 -5.74 -38.99 -1.55
C LYS A 303 -4.36 -39.52 -1.92
N GLY A 304 -3.42 -39.57 -0.96
CA GLY A 304 -2.16 -40.31 -1.09
C GLY A 304 -1.04 -39.54 -1.77
N GLY A 305 -0.25 -38.82 -0.97
CA GLY A 305 1.15 -38.52 -1.29
C GLY A 305 1.42 -37.17 -1.96
N ILE A 306 1.22 -36.07 -1.23
CA ILE A 306 1.94 -34.82 -1.53
C ILE A 306 2.90 -34.55 -0.37
N THR A 307 4.16 -34.96 -0.54
CA THR A 307 5.26 -34.20 0.07
C THR A 307 5.23 -32.82 -0.58
N TRP A 308 4.69 -31.86 0.16
CA TRP A 308 4.44 -30.50 -0.28
C TRP A 308 5.75 -29.81 -0.69
N THR A 309 6.04 -29.77 -2.00
CA THR A 309 7.09 -28.92 -2.57
C THR A 309 6.44 -27.58 -2.94
N GLY A 310 6.64 -26.58 -2.08
CA GLY A 310 5.90 -25.32 -2.02
C GLY A 310 5.52 -24.67 -3.34
N SER A 311 4.26 -24.26 -3.41
CA SER A 311 3.77 -23.06 -4.12
C SER A 311 2.29 -22.89 -3.73
N ILE A 312 1.99 -21.78 -3.06
CA ILE A 312 0.64 -21.18 -2.96
C ILE A 312 0.69 -19.94 -3.82
#